data_AF-A0A1M5MJX1-F1
#
_entry.id   AF-A0A1M5MJX1-F1
#
_cell.length_a   1.000
_cell.length_b   1.000
_cell.length_c   1.000
_cell.angle_alpha   90.00
_cell.angle_beta   90.00
_cell.angle_gamma   90.00
#
_symmetry.space_group_name_H-M   'P 1'
#
loop_
_entity.id
_entity.type
_entity.pdbx_description
1 polymer ?
#
loop_
_entity_poly.entity_id
_entity_poly.type
_entity_poly.pdbx_seq_one_letter_code
_entity_poly.pdbx_strand_id
1 'polypeptide(L)'
;MREINLDDQIDRWRYTCPRGHRNWEATNNHFWCCECARQKGVDGVFHELRDAKDRELLSRDEVRLITSAGPYRDVHGEEPV
;
A
#
# COMPACT_ATOMS: atom_id res chain seq x y z
N MET A 1 -12.98 4.31 -6.06
CA MET A 1 -11.51 4.26 -6.15
C MET A 1 -10.93 5.44 -5.40
N ARG A 2 -10.07 5.19 -4.40
CA ARG A 2 -9.50 6.13 -3.43
C ARG A 2 -8.05 6.43 -3.83
N GLU A 3 -7.71 7.69 -4.04
CA GLU A 3 -6.34 8.06 -4.39
C GLU A 3 -5.51 8.27 -3.12
N ILE A 4 -4.33 7.65 -3.07
CA ILE A 4 -3.39 7.71 -1.95
C ILE A 4 -2.10 8.30 -2.47
N ASN A 5 -1.75 9.50 -1.99
CA ASN A 5 -0.49 10.11 -2.33
C ASN A 5 0.61 9.64 -1.36
N LEU A 6 1.57 8.88 -1.88
CA LEU A 6 2.70 8.36 -1.09
C LEU A 6 3.77 9.43 -0.81
N ASP A 7 3.75 10.53 -1.56
CA ASP A 7 4.61 11.70 -1.32
C ASP A 7 4.01 12.64 -0.26
N ASP A 8 2.68 12.61 -0.11
CA ASP A 8 1.99 13.38 0.90
C ASP A 8 2.13 12.71 2.28
N GLN A 9 2.69 13.45 3.23
CA GLN A 9 2.92 12.94 4.58
C GLN A 9 1.60 12.64 5.31
N ILE A 10 0.51 13.36 5.02
CA ILE A 10 -0.78 13.13 5.68
C ILE A 10 -1.38 11.82 5.19
N ASP A 11 -1.44 11.60 3.88
CA ASP A 11 -1.91 10.33 3.31
C ASP A 11 -1.03 9.16 3.78
N ARG A 12 0.30 9.31 3.74
CA ARG A 12 1.22 8.25 4.18
C ARG A 12 1.06 7.86 5.65
N TRP A 13 0.69 8.79 6.52
CA TRP A 13 0.43 8.50 7.93
C TRP A 13 -0.97 7.99 8.20
N ARG A 14 -1.91 8.30 7.30
CA ARG A 14 -3.31 7.90 7.38
C ARG A 14 -3.52 6.44 7.01
N TYR A 15 -2.85 5.94 5.98
CA TYR A 15 -2.97 4.53 5.57
C TYR A 15 -1.93 3.67 6.27
N THR A 16 -2.37 2.57 6.85
CA THR A 16 -1.53 1.64 7.62
C THR A 16 -1.76 0.20 7.18
N CYS A 17 -0.85 -0.70 7.53
CA CYS A 17 -1.10 -2.13 7.35
C CYS A 17 -2.32 -2.55 8.22
N PRO A 18 -2.94 -3.72 7.97
CA PRO A 18 -4.11 -4.17 8.74
C PRO A 18 -3.84 -4.24 10.26
N ARG A 19 -2.58 -4.45 10.66
CA ARG A 19 -2.16 -4.45 12.08
C ARG A 19 -1.90 -3.06 12.66
N GLY A 20 -1.89 -2.01 11.84
CA GLY A 20 -1.70 -0.61 12.24
C GLY A 20 -0.28 -0.06 12.07
N HIS A 21 0.63 -0.79 11.42
CA HIS A 21 1.98 -0.30 11.15
C HIS A 21 2.00 0.69 9.99
N ARG A 22 2.81 1.75 10.11
CA ARG A 22 3.00 2.77 9.05
C ARG A 22 4.13 2.42 8.08
N ASN A 23 4.97 1.46 8.45
CA ASN A 23 6.15 1.08 7.67
C ASN A 23 5.80 -0.01 6.64
N TRP A 24 4.92 0.35 5.72
CA TRP A 24 4.51 -0.49 4.60
C TRP A 24 4.93 0.14 3.27
N GLU A 25 5.14 -0.72 2.29
CA GLU A 25 5.54 -0.39 0.92
C GLU A 25 4.55 -1.05 -0.03
N ALA A 26 4.18 -0.33 -1.09
CA ALA A 26 3.42 -0.91 -2.18
C ALA A 26 4.36 -1.53 -3.20
N THR A 27 4.22 -2.82 -3.38
CA THR A 27 4.89 -3.59 -4.44
C THR A 27 3.88 -3.86 -5.55
N ASN A 28 4.36 -4.45 -6.65
CA ASN A 28 3.53 -4.91 -7.76
C ASN A 28 2.40 -5.81 -7.24
N ASN A 29 1.15 -5.39 -7.41
CA ASN A 29 -0.08 -6.09 -6.99
C ASN A 29 -0.32 -6.34 -5.48
N HIS A 30 0.60 -6.01 -4.58
CA HIS A 30 0.45 -6.25 -3.14
C HIS A 30 1.15 -5.21 -2.29
N PHE A 31 0.72 -5.08 -1.04
CA PHE A 31 1.40 -4.30 -0.03
C PHE A 31 2.28 -5.20 0.82
N TRP A 32 3.39 -4.65 1.27
CA TRP A 32 4.34 -5.34 2.12
C TRP A 32 4.66 -4.47 3.33
N CYS A 33 4.67 -5.05 4.53
CA CYS A 33 5.08 -4.36 5.74
C CYS A 33 6.33 -5.00 6.30
N CYS A 34 7.40 -4.20 6.37
CA CYS A 34 8.69 -4.62 6.91
C CYS A 34 8.58 -5.04 8.38
N GLU A 35 7.72 -4.40 9.18
CA GLU A 35 7.53 -4.73 10.60
C GLU A 35 6.79 -6.06 10.78
N CYS A 36 5.76 -6.32 9.95
CA CYS A 36 5.07 -7.62 9.94
C CYS A 36 6.00 -8.75 9.46
N ALA A 37 6.79 -8.51 8.42
CA ALA A 37 7.75 -9.49 7.90
C ALA A 37 8.84 -9.87 8.92
N ARG A 38 9.13 -8.99 9.89
CA ARG A 38 10.08 -9.26 10.97
C ARG A 38 9.48 -10.10 12.10
N GLN A 39 8.16 -10.20 12.22
CA GLN A 39 7.52 -11.05 13.22
C GLN A 39 7.51 -12.51 12.76
N LYS A 40 7.95 -13.42 13.64
CA LYS A 40 7.82 -14.85 13.38
C LYS A 40 6.34 -15.25 13.32
N GLY A 41 5.96 -15.92 12.23
CA GLY A 41 4.61 -16.45 12.02
C GLY A 41 3.59 -15.43 11.52
N VAL A 42 4.03 -14.24 11.07
CA VAL A 42 3.18 -13.25 10.43
C VAL A 42 3.64 -13.06 8.99
N ASP A 43 2.71 -13.14 8.05
CA ASP A 43 3.01 -12.78 6.67
C ASP A 43 3.05 -11.25 6.55
N GLY A 44 4.15 -10.74 5.99
CA GLY A 44 4.34 -9.31 5.78
C GLY A 44 3.55 -8.78 4.58
N VAL A 45 3.01 -9.66 3.74
CA VAL A 45 2.28 -9.34 2.52
C VAL A 45 0.78 -9.27 2.81
N PHE A 46 0.13 -8.26 2.26
CA PHE A 46 -1.31 -8.06 2.37
C PHE A 46 -1.83 -7.29 1.16
N HIS A 47 -3.14 -7.36 0.91
CA HIS A 47 -3.78 -6.70 -0.22
C HIS A 47 -4.71 -5.56 0.20
N GLU A 48 -4.78 -5.26 1.50
CA GLU A 48 -5.72 -4.31 2.08
C GLU A 48 -5.01 -3.28 2.95
N LEU A 49 -5.27 -2.00 2.72
CA LEU A 49 -4.80 -0.92 3.56
C LEU A 49 -5.86 -0.51 4.57
N ARG A 50 -5.45 -0.32 5.81
CA ARG A 50 -6.30 0.22 6.86
C ARG A 50 -6.25 1.74 6.84
N ASP A 51 -7.39 2.36 6.61
CA ASP A 51 -7.57 3.81 6.74
C ASP A 51 -7.68 4.18 8.23
N ALA A 52 -6.71 4.91 8.78
CA ALA A 52 -6.76 5.32 10.18
C ALA A 52 -7.85 6.36 10.47
N LYS A 53 -8.30 7.11 9.45
CA LYS A 53 -9.33 8.14 9.59
C LYS A 53 -10.72 7.52 9.78
N ASP A 54 -11.12 6.63 8.87
CA ASP A 54 -12.44 5.99 8.86
C ASP A 54 -12.44 4.63 9.59
N ARG A 55 -11.25 4.07 9.84
CA ARG A 55 -11.03 2.69 10.34
C ARG A 55 -11.53 1.61 9.39
N GLU A 56 -11.61 1.95 8.10
CA GLU A 56 -12.00 1.05 7.01
C GLU A 56 -10.80 0.26 6.48
N LEU A 57 -11.05 -0.95 5.97
CA LEU A 57 -10.07 -1.73 5.21
C LEU A 57 -10.37 -1.55 3.73
N LEU A 58 -9.42 -0.95 3.01
CA LEU A 58 -9.52 -0.65 1.59
C LEU A 58 -8.69 -1.67 0.81
N SER A 59 -9.32 -2.38 -0.11
CA SER A 59 -8.62 -3.35 -0.97
C SER A 59 -7.70 -2.65 -1.97
N ARG A 60 -6.69 -3.37 -2.48
CA ARG A 60 -5.74 -2.87 -3.49
C ARG A 60 -6.45 -2.32 -4.75
N ASP A 61 -7.55 -2.95 -5.15
CA ASP A 61 -8.38 -2.55 -6.29
C ASP A 61 -9.16 -1.25 -6.02
N GLU A 62 -9.47 -0.99 -4.76
CA GLU A 62 -10.18 0.21 -4.34
C GLU A 62 -9.24 1.40 -4.19
N VAL A 63 -7.92 1.20 -4.17
CA VAL A 63 -6.92 2.26 -3.93
C VAL A 63 -5.99 2.47 -5.13
N ARG A 64 -5.79 3.73 -5.47
CA ARG A 64 -4.85 4.16 -6.52
C ARG A 64 -3.70 4.90 -5.87
N LEU A 65 -2.50 4.35 -6.00
CA LEU A 65 -1.29 4.94 -5.42
C LEU A 65 -0.68 5.93 -6.40
N ILE A 66 -0.52 7.16 -5.96
CA ILE A 66 0.14 8.22 -6.71
C ILE A 66 1.43 8.63 -5.98
N THR A 67 2.45 8.95 -6.74
CA THR A 67 3.72 9.47 -6.23
C THR A 67 4.05 10.76 -6.97
N SER A 68 4.89 11.62 -6.40
CA SER A 68 5.35 12.83 -7.11
C SER A 68 6.16 12.55 -8.38
N ALA A 69 6.62 11.31 -8.58
CA ALA A 69 7.24 10.84 -9.82
C ALA A 69 6.22 10.43 -10.91
N GLY A 70 4.91 10.47 -10.61
CA GLY A 70 3.82 10.02 -11.48
C GLY A 70 2.93 8.97 -10.83
N PRO A 71 1.85 8.52 -11.49
CA PRO A 71 1.09 7.35 -11.03
C PRO A 71 2.07 6.17 -10.93
N TYR A 72 2.04 5.44 -9.81
CA TYR A 72 2.86 4.23 -9.68
C TYR A 72 2.43 3.26 -10.78
N ARG A 73 3.24 3.18 -11.85
CA ARG A 73 3.05 2.31 -13.00
C ARG A 73 4.02 1.15 -12.83
N ASP A 74 3.46 0.00 -12.55
CA ASP A 74 4.05 -1.31 -12.75
C ASP A 74 4.75 -1.39 -14.12
N VAL A 75 6.08 -1.33 -14.13
CA VAL A 75 6.91 -1.46 -15.36
C VAL A 75 7.04 -2.92 -15.84
N HIS A 76 6.20 -3.84 -15.35
CA HIS A 76 6.28 -5.28 -15.65
C HIS A 76 5.05 -5.82 -16.40
N GLY A 77 4.43 -5.00 -17.26
CA GLY A 77 3.19 -5.36 -17.97
C GLY A 77 3.19 -5.19 -19.49
N GLU A 78 4.33 -4.97 -20.14
CA GLU A 78 4.40 -5.00 -21.62
C GLU A 78 5.49 -5.99 -22.04
N GLU A 79 5.12 -7.27 -22.16
CA GLU A 79 5.80 -8.16 -23.10
C GLU A 79 5.35 -7.71 -24.50
N PRO A 80 6.27 -7.27 -25.38
CA PRO A 80 5.89 -6.94 -26.75
C PRO A 80 5.45 -8.22 -27.48
N VAL A 81 4.24 -8.17 -28.05
CA VAL A 81 3.69 -9.19 -28.97
C VAL A 81 4.46 -9.27 -30.27
#